data_AF-A0AAD7VXT1-F1
#
_entry.id   AF-A0AAD7VXT1-F1
#
_cell.length_a   1.000
_cell.length_b   1.000
_cell.length_c   1.000
_cell.angle_alpha   90.00
_cell.angle_beta   90.00
_cell.angle_gamma   90.00
#
_symmetry.space_group_name_H-M   'P 1'
#
loop_
_entity.id
_entity.type
_entity.pdbx_description
1 polymer ?
#
loop_
_entity_poly.entity_id
_entity_poly.type
_entity_poly.pdbx_seq_one_letter_code
_entity_poly.pdbx_strand_id
1 'polypeptide(L)'
;MAVENYRQITEVFADGIVAPLTDGLCAILSVTDIINKINSTSVQAPDRKKILDLIATANCKTEQATKASHENVEKLNGDMLKLIVSKKDLEDQMKSKEEVLQQKERQIDSLEMKNKVLTRDLKEAKSQLEEAIAKQAQAQADYDRADEAASVTLALMLIPIAGTIAGGISYVWCRSQRCQVEKRRNEWEKLAAGHEEDISDCKEKLSTLKRERKNISKEISKMKQDLIRLDEKQREKKSLLKMGL
;
A
#
# COMPACT_ATOMS: atom_id res chain seq x y z
N MET A 1 7.20 -26.37 -14.33
CA MET A 1 8.36 -25.52 -13.97
C MET A 1 9.28 -26.15 -12.94
N ALA A 2 8.80 -26.63 -11.77
CA ALA A 2 9.69 -27.26 -10.77
C ALA A 2 10.38 -28.56 -11.26
N VAL A 3 9.71 -29.36 -12.10
CA VAL A 3 10.24 -30.63 -12.64
C VAL A 3 11.34 -30.40 -13.69
N GLU A 4 11.16 -29.40 -14.56
CA GLU A 4 12.14 -29.02 -15.60
C GLU A 4 13.46 -28.54 -15.00
N ASN A 5 13.39 -27.75 -13.92
CA ASN A 5 14.58 -27.22 -13.25
C ASN A 5 15.30 -28.28 -12.40
N TYR A 6 14.56 -29.23 -11.81
CA TYR A 6 15.16 -30.37 -11.11
C TYR A 6 15.99 -31.21 -12.08
N ARG A 7 15.43 -31.47 -13.27
CA ARG A 7 16.11 -32.17 -14.35
C ARG A 7 17.39 -31.45 -14.77
N GLN A 8 17.35 -30.13 -14.97
CA GLN A 8 18.53 -29.35 -15.32
C GLN A 8 19.64 -29.39 -14.25
N ILE A 9 19.31 -29.33 -12.96
CA ILE A 9 20.34 -29.36 -11.90
C ILE A 9 20.96 -30.76 -11.79
N THR A 10 20.15 -31.82 -11.88
CA THR A 10 20.70 -33.18 -11.96
C THR A 10 21.50 -33.42 -13.22
N GLU A 11 21.12 -32.85 -14.37
CA GLU A 11 21.90 -32.91 -15.61
C GLU A 11 23.23 -32.16 -15.43
N VAL A 12 23.24 -30.96 -14.84
CA VAL A 12 24.49 -30.19 -14.58
C VAL A 12 25.41 -30.91 -13.59
N PHE A 13 24.87 -31.51 -12.54
CA PHE A 13 25.66 -32.25 -11.55
C PHE A 13 26.16 -33.59 -12.13
N ALA A 14 25.30 -34.31 -12.84
CA ALA A 14 25.65 -35.56 -13.50
C ALA A 14 26.70 -35.35 -14.61
N ASP A 15 26.47 -34.39 -15.50
CA ASP A 15 27.33 -34.16 -16.67
C ASP A 15 28.58 -33.35 -16.33
N GLY A 16 28.49 -32.44 -15.35
CA GLY A 16 29.58 -31.52 -15.00
C GLY A 16 30.53 -32.01 -13.91
N ILE A 17 30.08 -32.92 -13.03
CA ILE A 17 30.86 -33.38 -11.87
C ILE A 17 31.00 -34.91 -11.90
N VAL A 18 29.88 -35.63 -12.02
CA VAL A 18 29.90 -37.10 -11.94
C VAL A 18 30.55 -37.72 -13.18
N ALA A 19 30.19 -37.31 -14.39
CA ALA A 19 30.71 -37.88 -15.63
C ALA A 19 32.24 -37.71 -15.76
N PRO A 20 32.84 -36.52 -15.55
CA PRO A 20 34.30 -36.37 -15.60
C PRO A 20 35.04 -37.22 -14.56
N LEU A 21 34.52 -37.28 -13.33
CA LEU A 21 35.10 -38.11 -12.26
C LEU A 21 35.00 -39.61 -12.59
N THR A 22 33.87 -40.02 -13.17
CA THR A 22 33.64 -41.40 -13.61
C THR A 22 34.57 -41.77 -14.76
N ASP A 23 34.78 -40.88 -15.73
CA ASP A 23 35.73 -41.07 -16.82
C ASP A 23 37.17 -41.20 -16.31
N GLY A 24 37.55 -40.38 -15.33
CA GLY A 24 38.85 -40.47 -14.64
C GLY A 24 39.04 -41.81 -13.92
N LEU A 25 38.02 -42.27 -13.18
CA LEU A 25 38.01 -43.57 -12.51
C LEU A 25 38.07 -44.73 -13.50
N CYS A 26 37.31 -44.68 -14.59
CA CYS A 26 37.35 -45.67 -15.67
C CYS A 26 38.72 -45.74 -16.34
N ALA A 27 39.41 -44.60 -16.51
CA ALA A 27 40.78 -44.58 -17.02
C ALA A 27 41.76 -45.28 -16.06
N ILE A 28 41.65 -45.05 -14.74
CA ILE A 28 42.45 -45.75 -13.73
C ILE A 28 42.16 -47.26 -13.73
N LEU A 29 40.88 -47.65 -13.79
CA LEU A 29 40.48 -49.05 -13.84
C LEU A 29 41.00 -49.75 -15.10
N SER A 30 40.97 -49.07 -16.24
CA SER A 30 41.52 -49.59 -17.50
C SER A 30 43.02 -49.84 -17.43
N VAL A 31 43.77 -48.96 -16.77
CA VAL A 31 45.20 -49.15 -16.50
C VAL A 31 45.42 -50.36 -15.59
N THR A 32 44.60 -50.49 -14.55
CA THR A 32 44.67 -51.59 -13.57
C THR A 32 44.39 -52.94 -14.22
N ASP A 33 43.39 -53.03 -15.09
CA ASP A 33 43.05 -54.25 -15.83
C ASP A 33 44.16 -54.67 -16.79
N ILE A 34 44.85 -53.71 -17.42
CA ILE A 34 45.99 -53.99 -18.31
C ILE A 34 47.18 -54.48 -17.49
N ILE A 35 47.46 -53.88 -16.33
CA ILE A 35 48.48 -54.36 -15.40
C ILE A 35 48.17 -55.78 -14.90
N ASN A 36 46.91 -56.07 -14.57
CA ASN A 36 46.47 -57.40 -14.13
C ASN A 36 46.58 -58.45 -15.23
N LYS A 37 46.28 -58.10 -16.49
CA LYS A 37 46.45 -58.98 -17.66
C LYS A 37 47.90 -59.33 -17.96
N ILE A 38 48.85 -58.53 -17.47
CA ILE A 38 50.28 -58.72 -17.70
C ILE A 38 50.89 -59.76 -16.74
N ASN A 39 50.12 -60.29 -15.79
CA ASN A 39 50.60 -61.37 -14.93
C ASN A 39 50.34 -62.76 -15.54
N SER A 40 51.26 -63.20 -16.42
CA SER A 40 51.57 -64.63 -16.56
C SER A 40 52.95 -64.94 -17.16
N THR A 41 53.68 -63.99 -17.77
CA THR A 41 55.06 -64.25 -18.22
C THR A 41 55.79 -62.93 -18.53
N SER A 42 56.86 -62.62 -17.78
CA SER A 42 57.91 -61.62 -18.09
C SER A 42 57.49 -60.42 -18.98
N VAL A 43 57.18 -59.28 -18.36
CA VAL A 43 56.91 -58.00 -19.05
C VAL A 43 58.07 -57.64 -19.98
N GLN A 44 57.86 -57.68 -21.30
CA GLN A 44 58.89 -57.25 -22.25
C GLN A 44 58.94 -55.71 -22.30
N ALA A 45 60.08 -55.14 -22.70
CA ALA A 45 60.29 -53.69 -22.81
C ALA A 45 59.20 -52.92 -23.62
N PRO A 46 58.60 -53.48 -24.69
CA PRO A 46 57.51 -52.82 -25.42
C PRO A 46 56.22 -52.67 -24.60
N ASP A 47 55.89 -53.67 -23.77
CA ASP A 47 54.70 -53.66 -22.92
C ASP A 47 54.85 -52.66 -21.78
N ARG A 48 56.07 -52.54 -21.23
CA ARG A 48 56.38 -51.53 -20.20
C ARG A 48 56.18 -50.10 -20.71
N LYS A 49 56.51 -49.82 -21.97
CA LYS A 49 56.29 -48.50 -22.59
C LYS A 49 54.80 -48.21 -22.77
N LYS A 50 54.02 -49.20 -23.25
CA LYS A 50 52.56 -49.08 -23.34
C LYS A 50 51.88 -48.83 -21.99
N ILE A 51 52.32 -49.53 -20.94
CA ILE A 51 51.79 -49.31 -19.58
C ILE A 51 52.08 -47.87 -19.11
N LEU A 52 53.31 -47.39 -19.31
CA LEU A 52 53.69 -46.03 -18.91
C LEU A 52 52.92 -44.96 -19.69
N ASP A 53 52.70 -45.15 -21.00
CA ASP A 53 51.90 -44.22 -21.82
C ASP A 53 50.43 -44.20 -21.38
N LEU A 54 49.88 -45.36 -20.99
CA LEU A 54 48.52 -45.46 -20.45
C LEU A 54 48.39 -44.82 -19.06
N ILE A 55 49.38 -45.00 -18.18
CA ILE A 55 49.43 -44.32 -16.88
C ILE A 55 49.51 -42.80 -17.07
N ALA A 56 50.37 -42.33 -17.98
CA ALA A 56 50.49 -40.90 -18.29
C ALA A 56 49.17 -40.33 -18.85
N THR A 57 48.49 -41.07 -19.72
CA THR A 57 47.19 -40.68 -20.28
C THR A 57 46.10 -40.66 -19.20
N ALA A 58 46.06 -41.67 -18.32
CA ALA A 58 45.10 -41.73 -17.23
C ALA A 58 45.32 -40.58 -16.24
N ASN A 59 46.58 -40.30 -15.86
CA ASN A 59 46.92 -39.16 -15.00
C ASN A 59 46.52 -37.81 -15.62
N CYS A 60 46.76 -37.62 -16.91
CA CYS A 60 46.34 -36.39 -17.60
C CYS A 60 44.82 -36.23 -17.61
N LYS A 61 44.07 -37.33 -17.85
CA LYS A 61 42.60 -37.31 -17.83
C LYS A 61 42.04 -37.07 -16.43
N THR A 62 42.62 -37.68 -15.39
CA THR A 62 42.17 -37.46 -14.01
C THR A 62 42.49 -36.06 -13.51
N GLU A 63 43.64 -35.49 -13.90
CA GLU A 63 43.99 -34.10 -13.59
C GLU A 63 43.05 -33.11 -14.29
N GLN A 64 42.70 -33.35 -15.55
CA GLN A 64 41.70 -32.55 -16.26
C GLN A 64 40.30 -32.67 -15.63
N ALA A 65 39.88 -33.88 -15.28
CA ALA A 65 38.59 -34.13 -14.64
C ALA A 65 38.49 -33.48 -13.25
N THR A 66 39.55 -33.56 -12.45
CA THR A 66 39.60 -32.90 -11.13
C THR A 66 39.59 -31.39 -11.25
N LYS A 67 40.32 -30.82 -12.21
CA LYS A 67 40.30 -29.38 -12.48
C LYS A 67 38.91 -28.91 -12.93
N ALA A 68 38.29 -29.59 -13.89
CA ALA A 68 36.95 -29.26 -14.37
C ALA A 68 35.89 -29.37 -13.25
N SER A 69 35.98 -30.42 -12.43
CA SER A 69 35.11 -30.61 -11.27
C SER A 69 35.29 -29.48 -10.25
N HIS A 70 36.53 -29.07 -9.98
CA HIS A 70 36.82 -27.96 -9.06
C HIS A 70 36.26 -26.63 -9.55
N GLU A 71 36.46 -26.28 -10.83
CA GLU A 71 35.91 -25.07 -11.45
C GLU A 71 34.37 -25.06 -11.41
N ASN A 72 33.73 -26.21 -11.64
CA ASN A 72 32.28 -26.34 -11.55
C ASN A 72 31.77 -26.18 -10.12
N VAL A 73 32.47 -26.73 -9.11
CA VAL A 73 32.12 -26.56 -7.70
C VAL A 73 32.27 -25.09 -7.26
N GLU A 74 33.34 -24.41 -7.65
CA GLU A 74 33.53 -22.98 -7.34
C GLU A 74 32.42 -22.12 -7.95
N LYS A 75 32.06 -22.39 -9.21
CA LYS A 75 30.96 -21.69 -9.89
C LYS A 75 29.63 -21.92 -9.17
N LEU A 76 29.35 -23.16 -8.77
CA LEU A 76 28.12 -23.51 -8.05
C LEU A 76 28.05 -22.80 -6.68
N ASN A 77 29.16 -22.75 -5.94
CA ASN A 77 29.27 -21.99 -4.69
C ASN A 77 29.04 -20.49 -4.90
N GLY A 78 29.62 -19.92 -5.96
CA GLY A 78 29.44 -18.50 -6.31
C GLY A 78 27.97 -18.17 -6.61
N ASP A 79 27.28 -19.02 -7.35
CA ASP A 79 25.87 -18.82 -7.67
C ASP A 79 24.95 -19.05 -6.45
N MET A 80 25.31 -19.98 -5.57
CA MET A 80 24.63 -20.20 -4.29
C MET A 80 24.74 -18.96 -3.38
N LEU A 81 25.93 -18.37 -3.26
CA LEU A 81 26.12 -17.13 -2.50
C LEU A 81 25.29 -15.97 -3.05
N LYS A 82 25.26 -15.79 -4.38
CA LYS A 82 24.40 -14.77 -5.02
C LYS A 82 22.92 -15.01 -4.69
N LEU A 83 22.45 -16.25 -4.74
CA LEU A 83 21.06 -16.59 -4.38
C LEU A 83 20.74 -16.28 -2.92
N ILE A 84 21.66 -16.56 -1.99
CA ILE A 84 21.49 -16.25 -0.56
C ILE A 84 21.39 -14.73 -0.34
N VAL A 85 22.34 -13.97 -0.89
CA VAL A 85 22.33 -12.49 -0.78
C VAL A 85 21.04 -11.93 -1.37
N SER A 86 20.65 -12.41 -2.54
CA SER A 86 19.49 -11.93 -3.26
C SER A 86 18.16 -12.39 -2.61
N LYS A 87 18.15 -13.47 -1.83
CA LYS A 87 17.02 -13.86 -0.97
C LYS A 87 16.89 -12.89 0.21
N LYS A 88 18.00 -12.58 0.87
CA LYS A 88 18.00 -11.65 2.02
C LYS A 88 17.53 -10.25 1.60
N ASP A 89 18.01 -9.75 0.47
CA ASP A 89 17.56 -8.46 -0.09
C ASP A 89 16.05 -8.43 -0.36
N LEU A 90 15.48 -9.52 -0.91
CA LEU A 90 14.02 -9.61 -1.09
C LEU A 90 13.26 -9.65 0.25
N GLU A 91 13.77 -10.33 1.26
CA GLU A 91 13.19 -10.38 2.61
C GLU A 91 13.17 -8.98 3.25
N ASP A 92 14.28 -8.25 3.15
CA ASP A 92 14.40 -6.88 3.66
C ASP A 92 13.44 -5.92 2.91
N GLN A 93 13.32 -6.06 1.58
CA GLN A 93 12.36 -5.29 0.78
C GLN A 93 10.90 -5.60 1.13
N MET A 94 10.56 -6.87 1.36
CA MET A 94 9.21 -7.25 1.79
C MET A 94 8.87 -6.64 3.13
N LYS A 95 9.76 -6.79 4.13
CA LYS A 95 9.56 -6.25 5.46
C LYS A 95 9.38 -4.72 5.43
N SER A 96 10.22 -4.02 4.68
CA SER A 96 10.10 -2.57 4.52
C SER A 96 8.77 -2.16 3.88
N LYS A 97 8.33 -2.85 2.82
CA LYS A 97 7.05 -2.56 2.17
C LYS A 97 5.85 -2.90 3.06
N GLU A 98 5.91 -3.95 3.86
CA GLU A 98 4.87 -4.30 4.84
C GLU A 98 4.72 -3.23 5.93
N GLU A 99 5.83 -2.70 6.44
CA GLU A 99 5.82 -1.61 7.42
C GLU A 99 5.16 -0.34 6.85
N VAL A 100 5.52 0.04 5.61
CA VAL A 100 4.91 1.18 4.92
C VAL A 100 3.43 0.92 4.64
N LEU A 101 3.04 -0.30 4.26
CA LEU A 101 1.65 -0.68 4.03
C LEU A 101 0.83 -0.50 5.32
N GLN A 102 1.31 -1.00 6.45
CA GLN A 102 0.64 -0.84 7.75
C GLN A 102 0.50 0.64 8.13
N GLN A 103 1.52 1.45 7.87
CA GLN A 103 1.44 2.89 8.12
C GLN A 103 0.35 3.55 7.27
N LYS A 104 0.25 3.20 5.99
CA LYS A 104 -0.77 3.71 5.06
C LYS A 104 -2.17 3.25 5.43
N GLU A 105 -2.34 2.01 5.91
CA GLU A 105 -3.61 1.50 6.42
C GLU A 105 -4.07 2.29 7.66
N ARG A 106 -3.17 2.54 8.62
CA ARG A 106 -3.47 3.42 9.77
C ARG A 106 -3.83 4.85 9.35
N GLN A 107 -3.21 5.38 8.30
CA GLN A 107 -3.56 6.69 7.75
C GLN A 107 -5.00 6.69 7.19
N ILE A 108 -5.43 5.63 6.51
CA ILE A 108 -6.82 5.49 6.06
C ILE A 108 -7.77 5.50 7.25
N ASP A 109 -7.50 4.70 8.29
CA ASP A 109 -8.36 4.63 9.48
C ASP A 109 -8.51 6.01 10.15
N SER A 110 -7.42 6.77 10.23
CA SER A 110 -7.43 8.14 10.74
C SER A 110 -8.29 9.08 9.87
N LEU A 111 -8.16 9.00 8.54
CA LEU A 111 -8.97 9.78 7.61
C LEU A 111 -10.44 9.41 7.68
N GLU A 112 -10.79 8.14 7.89
CA GLU A 112 -12.17 7.70 8.07
C GLU A 112 -12.77 8.25 9.36
N MET A 113 -12.01 8.26 10.45
CA MET A 113 -12.44 8.87 11.70
C MET A 113 -12.69 10.38 11.52
N LYS A 114 -11.77 11.10 10.87
CA LYS A 114 -11.95 12.53 10.54
C LYS A 114 -13.18 12.77 9.66
N ASN A 115 -13.41 11.93 8.66
CA ASN A 115 -14.56 12.02 7.77
C ASN A 115 -15.89 11.80 8.53
N LYS A 116 -15.93 10.82 9.45
CA LYS A 116 -17.09 10.58 10.33
C LYS A 116 -17.39 11.78 11.23
N VAL A 117 -16.37 12.42 11.80
CA VAL A 117 -16.52 13.62 12.63
C VAL A 117 -17.07 14.77 11.79
N LEU A 118 -16.40 15.13 10.69
CA LEU A 118 -16.86 16.22 9.81
C LEU A 118 -18.25 15.99 9.21
N THR A 119 -18.63 14.74 8.98
CA THR A 119 -20.00 14.41 8.52
C THR A 119 -21.04 14.69 9.61
N ARG A 120 -20.70 14.44 10.89
CA ARG A 120 -21.56 14.82 12.02
C ARG A 120 -21.64 16.33 12.17
N ASP A 121 -20.50 17.01 12.13
CA ASP A 121 -20.42 18.47 12.25
C ASP A 121 -21.23 19.15 11.13
N LEU A 122 -21.13 18.66 9.89
CA LEU A 122 -21.93 19.15 8.77
C LEU A 122 -23.43 18.94 8.99
N LYS A 123 -23.83 17.80 9.58
CA LYS A 123 -25.24 17.53 9.90
C LYS A 123 -25.75 18.48 10.98
N GLU A 124 -24.94 18.74 12.00
CA GLU A 124 -25.25 19.67 13.07
C GLU A 124 -25.36 21.11 12.56
N ALA A 125 -24.38 21.59 11.78
CA ALA A 125 -24.40 22.91 11.17
C ALA A 125 -25.63 23.11 10.26
N LYS A 126 -26.03 22.09 9.48
CA LYS A 126 -27.28 22.12 8.71
C LYS A 126 -28.52 22.26 9.59
N SER A 127 -28.58 21.52 10.70
CA SER A 127 -29.70 21.62 11.64
C SER A 127 -29.77 23.01 12.28
N GLN A 128 -28.62 23.60 12.63
CA GLN A 128 -28.54 24.96 13.17
C GLN A 128 -28.97 26.01 12.15
N LEU A 129 -28.57 25.85 10.88
CA LEU A 129 -29.03 26.70 9.79
C LEU A 129 -30.55 26.63 9.62
N GLU A 130 -31.13 25.42 9.60
CA GLU A 130 -32.59 25.24 9.50
C GLU A 130 -33.31 25.90 10.68
N GLU A 131 -32.79 25.79 11.89
CA GLU A 131 -33.34 26.45 13.07
C GLU A 131 -33.23 27.99 12.99
N ALA A 132 -32.09 28.51 12.53
CA ALA A 132 -31.88 29.95 12.34
C ALA A 132 -32.84 30.53 11.30
N ILE A 133 -33.04 29.83 10.17
CA ILE A 133 -34.01 30.21 9.13
C ILE A 133 -35.43 30.20 9.69
N ALA A 134 -35.80 29.18 10.47
CA ALA A 134 -37.13 29.11 11.09
C ALA A 134 -37.35 30.28 12.08
N LYS A 135 -36.36 30.63 12.89
CA LYS A 135 -36.41 31.78 13.81
C LYS A 135 -36.46 33.12 13.07
N GLN A 136 -35.73 33.25 11.96
CA GLN A 136 -35.80 34.43 11.09
C GLN A 136 -37.21 34.58 10.49
N ALA A 137 -37.80 33.50 10.00
CA ALA A 137 -39.16 33.50 9.46
C ALA A 137 -40.20 33.86 10.53
N GLN A 138 -40.04 33.33 11.75
CA GLN A 138 -40.91 33.69 12.88
C GLN A 138 -40.77 35.17 13.26
N ALA A 139 -39.53 35.68 13.36
CA ALA A 139 -39.27 37.09 13.63
C ALA A 139 -39.85 38.01 12.55
N GLN A 140 -39.81 37.58 11.27
CA GLN A 140 -40.45 38.30 10.18
C GLN A 140 -41.98 38.33 10.32
N ALA A 141 -42.61 37.20 10.62
CA ALA A 141 -44.05 37.15 10.85
C ALA A 141 -44.49 38.02 12.05
N ASP A 142 -43.68 38.07 13.12
CA ASP A 142 -43.94 38.94 14.26
C ASP A 142 -43.72 40.42 13.92
N TYR A 143 -42.76 40.73 13.03
CA TYR A 143 -42.58 42.08 12.49
C TYR A 143 -43.82 42.52 11.70
N ASP A 144 -44.31 41.67 10.80
CA ASP A 144 -45.46 41.97 9.94
C ASP A 144 -46.73 42.17 10.80
N ARG A 145 -46.95 41.35 11.83
CA ARG A 145 -48.04 41.55 12.80
C ARG A 145 -47.91 42.87 13.58
N ALA A 146 -46.71 43.21 14.03
CA ALA A 146 -46.46 44.49 14.69
C ALA A 146 -46.64 45.66 13.71
N ASP A 147 -46.39 45.45 12.42
CA ASP A 147 -46.61 46.44 11.37
C ASP A 147 -48.10 46.71 11.16
N GLU A 148 -48.90 45.65 11.00
CA GLU A 148 -50.36 45.71 10.92
C GLU A 148 -50.98 46.37 12.17
N ALA A 149 -50.54 45.98 13.37
CA ALA A 149 -51.04 46.55 14.63
C ALA A 149 -50.77 48.06 14.73
N ALA A 150 -49.59 48.53 14.30
CA ALA A 150 -49.31 49.96 14.28
C ALA A 150 -50.15 50.70 13.22
N SER A 151 -50.51 50.05 12.12
CA SER A 151 -51.39 50.62 11.09
C SER A 151 -52.82 50.80 11.61
N VAL A 152 -53.35 49.82 12.34
CA VAL A 152 -54.66 49.92 13.04
C VAL A 152 -54.60 51.01 14.12
N THR A 153 -53.48 51.14 14.83
CA THR A 153 -53.27 52.18 15.83
C THR A 153 -53.26 53.58 15.21
N LEU A 154 -52.67 53.73 14.02
CA LEU A 154 -52.70 54.95 13.23
C LEU A 154 -54.13 55.32 12.80
N ALA A 155 -54.97 54.34 12.48
CA ALA A 155 -56.38 54.56 12.18
C ALA A 155 -57.18 55.03 13.43
N LEU A 156 -56.85 54.51 14.63
CA LEU A 156 -57.45 54.94 15.89
C LEU A 156 -57.11 56.39 16.27
N MET A 157 -55.93 56.89 15.87
CA MET A 157 -55.54 58.31 16.07
C MET A 157 -56.45 59.31 15.35
N LEU A 158 -57.21 58.88 14.33
CA LEU A 158 -58.13 59.72 13.56
C LEU A 158 -59.43 60.05 14.32
N ILE A 159 -59.70 59.41 15.47
CA ILE A 159 -60.85 59.72 16.32
C ILE A 159 -60.48 60.90 17.26
N PRO A 160 -61.20 62.03 17.22
CA PRO A 160 -60.84 63.22 18.00
C PRO A 160 -60.80 62.96 19.52
N ILE A 161 -59.80 63.55 20.19
CA ILE A 161 -59.59 63.61 21.65
C ILE A 161 -59.26 62.25 22.30
N ALA A 162 -60.16 61.26 22.27
CA ALA A 162 -59.93 59.95 22.90
C ALA A 162 -59.01 59.05 22.05
N GLY A 163 -59.16 59.09 20.72
CA GLY A 163 -58.36 58.29 19.79
C GLY A 163 -56.92 58.75 19.66
N THR A 164 -56.67 60.07 19.69
CA THR A 164 -55.32 60.63 19.55
C THR A 164 -54.41 60.28 20.74
N ILE A 165 -54.95 60.28 21.98
CA ILE A 165 -54.17 59.94 23.18
C ILE A 165 -53.90 58.43 23.25
N ALA A 166 -54.93 57.61 23.07
CA ALA A 166 -54.80 56.15 23.07
C ALA A 166 -53.93 55.65 21.91
N GLY A 167 -54.11 56.22 20.72
CA GLY A 167 -53.32 55.95 19.54
C GLY A 167 -51.86 56.40 19.72
N GLY A 168 -51.62 57.57 20.30
CA GLY A 168 -50.28 58.11 20.61
C GLY A 168 -49.41 57.17 21.45
N ILE A 169 -49.96 56.71 22.58
CA ILE A 169 -49.26 55.80 23.49
C ILE A 169 -48.98 54.46 22.79
N SER A 170 -49.98 53.95 22.06
CA SER A 170 -49.88 52.67 21.36
C SER A 170 -48.90 52.72 20.18
N TYR A 171 -48.80 53.85 19.47
CA TYR A 171 -47.85 54.06 18.37
C TYR A 171 -46.39 54.04 18.85
N VAL A 172 -46.10 54.69 19.99
CA VAL A 172 -44.76 54.66 20.59
C VAL A 172 -44.37 53.24 21.00
N TRP A 173 -45.30 52.48 21.57
CA TRP A 173 -45.09 51.08 21.93
C TRP A 173 -44.83 50.20 20.69
N CYS A 174 -45.65 50.31 19.65
CA CYS A 174 -45.47 49.57 18.40
C CYS A 174 -44.15 49.91 17.70
N ARG A 175 -43.74 51.19 17.68
CA ARG A 175 -42.46 51.61 17.10
C ARG A 175 -41.26 51.03 17.85
N SER A 176 -41.34 50.96 19.18
CA SER A 176 -40.31 50.32 20.01
C SER A 176 -40.22 48.82 19.73
N GLN A 177 -41.36 48.13 19.59
CA GLN A 177 -41.38 46.71 19.23
C GLN A 177 -40.80 46.45 17.83
N ARG A 178 -41.17 47.24 16.81
CA ARG A 178 -40.61 47.10 15.46
C ARG A 178 -39.08 47.18 15.44
N CYS A 179 -38.50 48.15 16.15
CA CYS A 179 -37.03 48.29 16.23
C CYS A 179 -36.35 47.11 16.94
N GLN A 180 -36.98 46.51 17.96
CA GLN A 180 -36.45 45.31 18.61
C GLN A 180 -36.54 44.07 17.71
N VAL A 181 -37.63 43.92 16.96
CA VAL A 181 -37.82 42.77 16.05
C VAL A 181 -36.88 42.87 14.85
N GLU A 182 -36.67 44.05 14.29
CA GLU A 182 -35.74 44.28 13.18
C GLU A 182 -34.29 43.98 13.56
N LYS A 183 -33.86 44.35 14.78
CA LYS A 183 -32.55 43.95 15.32
C LYS A 183 -32.39 42.43 15.42
N ARG A 184 -33.40 41.75 15.99
CA ARG A 184 -33.40 40.28 16.08
C ARG A 184 -33.36 39.63 14.70
N ARG A 185 -34.10 40.15 13.72
CA ARG A 185 -34.07 39.67 12.34
C ARG A 185 -32.67 39.77 11.74
N ASN A 186 -32.01 40.92 11.87
CA ASN A 186 -30.65 41.12 11.35
C ASN A 186 -29.62 40.22 12.06
N GLU A 187 -29.81 39.93 13.35
CA GLU A 187 -28.98 38.97 14.10
C GLU A 187 -29.15 37.55 13.56
N TRP A 188 -30.39 37.09 13.33
CA TRP A 188 -30.66 35.76 12.76
C TRP A 188 -30.18 35.62 11.32
N GLU A 189 -30.28 36.67 10.51
CA GLU A 189 -29.77 36.70 9.14
C GLU A 189 -28.23 36.57 9.11
N LYS A 190 -27.52 37.28 9.99
CA LYS A 190 -26.07 37.13 10.13
C LYS A 190 -25.69 35.74 10.63
N LEU A 191 -26.45 35.18 11.56
CA LEU A 191 -26.21 33.84 12.10
C LEU A 191 -26.40 32.77 11.01
N ALA A 192 -27.46 32.88 10.21
CA ALA A 192 -27.72 31.99 9.08
C ALA A 192 -26.61 32.07 8.02
N ALA A 193 -26.16 33.29 7.67
CA ALA A 193 -25.04 33.47 6.76
C ALA A 193 -23.74 32.82 7.29
N GLY A 194 -23.45 32.94 8.59
CA GLY A 194 -22.31 32.27 9.23
C GLY A 194 -22.41 30.74 9.15
N HIS A 195 -23.60 30.17 9.39
CA HIS A 195 -23.80 28.73 9.27
C HIS A 195 -23.71 28.22 7.82
N GLU A 196 -24.11 29.02 6.82
CA GLU A 196 -23.91 28.68 5.41
C GLU A 196 -22.42 28.60 5.05
N GLU A 197 -21.61 29.54 5.55
CA GLU A 197 -20.16 29.55 5.40
C GLU A 197 -19.54 28.29 6.04
N ASP A 198 -19.90 27.97 7.28
CA ASP A 198 -19.44 26.76 8.00
C ASP A 198 -19.78 25.47 7.23
N ILE A 199 -20.99 25.39 6.65
CA ILE A 199 -21.41 24.25 5.83
C ILE A 199 -20.58 24.15 4.55
N SER A 200 -20.29 25.29 3.91
CA SER A 200 -19.44 25.34 2.71
C SER A 200 -18.03 24.83 3.03
N ASP A 201 -17.45 25.34 4.12
CA ASP A 201 -16.15 24.94 4.64
C ASP A 201 -16.08 23.43 4.93
N CYS A 202 -17.09 22.89 5.61
CA CYS A 202 -17.18 21.46 5.91
C CYS A 202 -17.29 20.62 4.64
N LYS A 203 -18.07 21.06 3.64
CA LYS A 203 -18.18 20.37 2.35
C LYS A 203 -16.84 20.36 1.61
N GLU A 204 -16.11 21.48 1.61
CA GLU A 204 -14.80 21.56 0.97
C GLU A 204 -13.81 20.61 1.65
N LYS A 205 -13.70 20.67 2.98
CA LYS A 205 -12.83 19.77 3.78
C LYS A 205 -13.17 18.29 3.53
N LEU A 206 -14.46 17.93 3.49
CA LEU A 206 -14.90 16.57 3.17
C LEU A 206 -14.51 16.14 1.76
N SER A 207 -14.60 17.03 0.78
CA SER A 207 -14.22 16.75 -0.60
C SER A 207 -12.72 16.47 -0.72
N THR A 208 -11.88 17.24 -0.01
CA THR A 208 -10.43 17.06 0.04
C THR A 208 -10.05 15.75 0.69
N LEU A 209 -10.59 15.45 1.88
CA LEU A 209 -10.36 14.17 2.57
C LEU A 209 -10.79 12.96 1.73
N LYS A 210 -11.89 13.08 0.96
CA LYS A 210 -12.36 12.02 0.07
C LYS A 210 -11.37 11.77 -1.07
N ARG A 211 -10.76 12.82 -1.63
CA ARG A 211 -9.71 12.70 -2.66
C ARG A 211 -8.44 12.08 -2.09
N GLU A 212 -7.98 12.55 -0.94
CA GLU A 212 -6.81 12.00 -0.23
C GLU A 212 -6.99 10.51 0.07
N ARG A 213 -8.14 10.11 0.62
CA ARG A 213 -8.45 8.70 0.89
C ARG A 213 -8.41 7.86 -0.39
N LYS A 214 -8.94 8.37 -1.50
CA LYS A 214 -8.91 7.67 -2.80
C LYS A 214 -7.49 7.49 -3.30
N ASN A 215 -6.62 8.49 -3.12
CA ASN A 215 -5.22 8.40 -3.52
C ASN A 215 -4.46 7.38 -2.68
N ILE A 216 -4.58 7.44 -1.34
CA ILE A 216 -3.92 6.47 -0.45
C ILE A 216 -4.45 5.05 -0.69
N SER A 217 -5.75 4.88 -0.95
CA SER A 217 -6.32 3.57 -1.28
C SER A 217 -5.73 2.96 -2.56
N LYS A 218 -5.47 3.79 -3.58
CA LYS A 218 -4.76 3.34 -4.80
C LYS A 218 -3.32 2.94 -4.50
N GLU A 219 -2.61 3.72 -3.68
CA GLU A 219 -1.24 3.39 -3.26
C GLU A 219 -1.17 2.06 -2.52
N ILE A 220 -2.10 1.82 -1.58
CA ILE A 220 -2.23 0.55 -0.86
C ILE A 220 -2.48 -0.61 -1.82
N SER A 221 -3.39 -0.45 -2.78
CA SER A 221 -3.68 -1.50 -3.77
C SER A 221 -2.44 -1.84 -4.61
N LYS A 222 -1.71 -0.83 -5.07
CA LYS A 222 -0.45 -1.01 -5.81
C LYS A 222 0.61 -1.71 -4.94
N MET A 223 0.73 -1.31 -3.69
CA MET A 223 1.69 -1.87 -2.74
C MET A 223 1.38 -3.33 -2.39
N LYS A 224 0.10 -3.70 -2.25
CA LYS A 224 -0.34 -5.09 -2.10
C LYS A 224 0.02 -5.94 -3.30
N GLN A 225 -0.17 -5.43 -4.53
CA GLN A 225 0.27 -6.13 -5.75
C GLN A 225 1.79 -6.31 -5.80
N ASP A 226 2.54 -5.28 -5.41
CA ASP A 226 4.00 -5.35 -5.35
C ASP A 226 4.48 -6.39 -4.33
N LEU A 227 3.84 -6.49 -3.15
CA LEU A 227 4.15 -7.50 -2.15
C LEU A 227 3.87 -8.91 -2.66
N ILE A 228 2.76 -9.13 -3.36
CA ILE A 228 2.47 -10.44 -3.99
C ILE A 228 3.58 -10.82 -4.97
N ARG A 229 4.01 -9.89 -5.83
CA ARG A 229 5.10 -10.13 -6.78
C ARG A 229 6.44 -10.42 -6.09
N LEU A 230 6.71 -9.77 -4.95
CA LEU A 230 7.92 -10.04 -4.17
C LEU A 230 7.87 -11.41 -3.50
N ASP A 231 6.72 -11.80 -2.94
CA ASP A 231 6.51 -13.12 -2.35
C ASP A 231 6.66 -14.23 -3.40
N GLU A 232 6.11 -14.04 -4.61
CA GLU A 232 6.32 -14.94 -5.74
C GLU A 232 7.82 -15.11 -6.06
N LYS A 233 8.56 -14.00 -6.20
CA LYS A 233 10.02 -14.04 -6.42
C LYS A 233 10.78 -14.71 -5.28
N GLN A 234 10.34 -14.52 -4.03
CA GLN A 234 10.97 -15.16 -2.88
C GLN A 234 10.72 -16.67 -2.88
N ARG A 235 9.50 -17.12 -3.22
CA ARG A 235 9.17 -18.54 -3.39
C ARG A 235 9.99 -19.17 -4.50
N GLU A 236 10.13 -18.49 -5.64
CA GLU A 236 11.00 -18.93 -6.73
C GLU A 236 12.44 -19.13 -6.24
N LYS A 237 13.05 -18.13 -5.59
CA LYS A 237 14.42 -18.27 -5.08
C LYS A 237 14.56 -19.32 -3.99
N LYS A 238 13.57 -19.46 -3.11
CA LYS A 238 13.55 -20.52 -2.08
C LYS A 238 13.48 -21.91 -2.72
N SER A 239 12.73 -22.05 -3.82
CA SER A 239 12.71 -23.29 -4.59
C SER A 239 14.08 -23.58 -5.22
N LEU A 240 14.73 -22.58 -5.81
CA LEU A 240 16.08 -22.73 -6.39
C LEU A 240 17.12 -23.13 -5.34
N LEU A 241 17.09 -22.51 -4.14
CA LEU A 241 17.98 -22.87 -3.03
C LEU A 241 17.74 -24.29 -2.50
N LYS A 242 16.49 -24.77 -2.50
CA LYS A 242 16.16 -26.15 -2.12
C LYS A 242 16.55 -27.18 -3.17
N MET A 243 16.76 -26.77 -4.42
CA MET A 243 17.21 -27.64 -5.50
C MET A 243 18.74 -27.68 -5.61
N GLY A 244 19.44 -26.66 -5.11
CA GLY A 244 20.91 -26.63 -5.02
C GLY A 244 21.50 -27.23 -3.74
N LEU A 245 20.63 -27.72 -2.83
CA LEU A 245 20.94 -28.53 -1.65
C LEU A 245 20.39 -29.94 -1.88
#